data_AF-A0AAU7ZUG7-F1
#
_entry.id   AF-A0AAU7ZUG7-F1
#
_cell.length_a   1.000
_cell.length_b   1.000
_cell.length_c   1.000
_cell.angle_alpha   90.00
_cell.angle_beta   90.00
_cell.angle_gamma   90.00
#
_symmetry.space_group_name_H-M   'P 1'
#
loop_
_entity.id
_entity.type
_entity.pdbx_description
1 polymer ?
#
loop_
_entity_poly.entity_id
_entity_poly.type
_entity_poly.pdbx_seq_one_letter_code
_entity_poly.pdbx_strand_id
1 'polypeptide(L)'
;MSYNVFYQNLASGGGESDCVDCSSNLGAIDANPQLAAPGNYGGTTQTMLPLPGSPTICAGSYSLATSGTTQLTTDQRGFPLASASCSNGGADVGAVQTNYLMVNTTADNSDASCGATCSLRDAIQQAESAGTGDFAFASSAVGTIPSAVRCRRI
;
A
#
# COMPACT_ATOMS: atom_id res chain seq x y z
N MET A 1 18.95 -9.67 5.30
CA MET A 1 17.94 -9.19 4.33
C MET A 1 18.06 -7.68 4.29
N SER A 2 18.04 -7.06 3.11
CA SER A 2 18.02 -5.58 3.06
C SER A 2 16.61 -5.10 3.34
N TYR A 3 16.54 -3.90 3.89
CA TYR A 3 15.29 -3.24 4.24
C TYR A 3 15.05 -1.99 3.40
N ASN A 4 15.74 -1.91 2.26
CA ASN A 4 15.80 -0.74 1.40
C ASN A 4 15.42 -1.13 -0.03
N VAL A 5 14.66 -0.24 -0.67
CA VAL A 5 14.30 -0.31 -2.09
C VAL A 5 15.08 0.78 -2.82
N PHE A 6 15.73 0.40 -3.91
CA PHE A 6 16.47 1.31 -4.78
C PHE A 6 15.81 1.32 -6.16
N TYR A 7 15.80 2.49 -6.79
CA TYR A 7 15.24 2.66 -8.12
C TYR A 7 15.86 3.86 -8.81
N GLN A 8 16.45 3.65 -10.00
CA GLN A 8 17.16 4.67 -10.77
C GLN A 8 18.25 5.38 -9.95
N ASN A 9 18.91 4.64 -9.06
CA ASN A 9 20.05 5.14 -8.30
C ASN A 9 21.33 4.99 -9.14
N LEU A 10 21.37 5.72 -10.26
CA LEU A 10 22.42 5.60 -11.25
C LEU A 10 23.69 6.35 -10.82
N ALA A 11 24.84 5.66 -10.83
CA ALA A 11 26.15 6.30 -10.79
C ALA A 11 26.42 7.10 -12.07
N SER A 12 27.43 7.98 -12.01
CA SER A 12 27.97 8.63 -13.21
C SER A 12 28.39 7.57 -14.24
N GLY A 13 27.73 7.55 -15.40
CA GLY A 13 27.89 6.51 -16.43
C GLY A 13 26.67 5.60 -16.61
N GLY A 14 25.62 5.74 -15.79
CA GLY A 14 24.33 5.07 -16.00
C GLY A 14 24.25 3.63 -15.51
N GLY A 15 25.18 3.17 -14.67
CA GLY A 15 25.03 1.92 -13.93
C GLY A 15 24.35 2.15 -12.58
N GLU A 16 23.36 1.34 -12.22
CA GLU A 16 22.75 1.36 -10.88
C GLU A 16 23.85 1.14 -9.82
N SER A 17 23.88 2.00 -8.80
CA SER A 17 24.87 2.03 -7.72
C SER A 17 24.16 2.20 -6.38
N ASP A 18 23.50 1.13 -5.94
CA ASP A 18 22.75 1.05 -4.68
C ASP A 18 23.59 1.23 -3.42
N CYS A 19 24.92 1.13 -3.56
CA CYS A 19 25.85 1.55 -2.53
C CYS A 19 27.22 1.94 -3.11
N VAL A 20 27.67 3.16 -2.84
CA VAL A 20 29.06 3.59 -3.04
C VAL A 20 29.91 2.99 -1.91
N ASP A 21 30.95 2.23 -2.27
CA ASP A 21 31.94 1.60 -1.37
C ASP A 21 31.45 0.46 -0.45
N CYS A 22 30.29 -0.16 -0.72
CA CYS A 22 29.91 -1.40 -0.02
C CYS A 22 30.67 -2.63 -0.55
N SER A 23 31.05 -3.53 0.35
CA SER A 23 31.60 -4.85 0.00
C SER A 23 30.53 -5.89 -0.38
N SER A 24 29.24 -5.59 -0.15
CA SER A 24 28.11 -6.37 -0.65
C SER A 24 26.82 -5.53 -0.67
N ASN A 25 25.94 -5.79 -1.63
CA ASN A 25 24.59 -5.24 -1.68
C ASN A 25 23.55 -6.31 -1.28
N LEU A 26 23.78 -6.97 -0.14
CA LEU A 26 23.06 -8.20 0.20
C LEU A 26 21.58 -7.92 0.53
N GLY A 27 20.72 -8.13 -0.47
CA GLY A 27 19.26 -8.14 -0.34
C GLY A 27 18.56 -6.86 -0.73
N ALA A 28 19.25 -5.87 -1.33
CA ALA A 28 18.60 -4.69 -1.89
C ALA A 28 17.56 -5.10 -2.93
N ILE A 29 16.46 -4.36 -2.94
CA ILE A 29 15.41 -4.53 -3.92
C ILE A 29 15.62 -3.44 -4.98
N ASP A 30 16.21 -3.83 -6.11
CA ASP A 30 16.32 -2.99 -7.31
C ASP A 30 15.05 -3.18 -8.15
N ALA A 31 14.04 -2.35 -7.88
CA ALA A 31 12.77 -2.42 -8.56
C ALA A 31 12.04 -1.08 -8.50
N ASN A 32 11.24 -0.79 -9.52
CA ASN A 32 10.34 0.35 -9.50
C ASN A 32 9.43 0.25 -8.25
N PRO A 33 9.42 1.25 -7.37
CA PRO A 33 8.66 1.19 -6.12
C PRO A 33 7.15 1.19 -6.34
N GLN A 34 6.67 1.42 -7.57
CA GLN A 34 5.26 1.34 -7.95
C GLN A 34 4.37 2.11 -6.98
N LEU A 35 4.66 3.40 -6.82
CA LEU A 35 3.93 4.28 -5.91
C LEU A 35 2.85 5.05 -6.68
N ALA A 36 1.75 5.32 -6.00
CA ALA A 36 0.78 6.31 -6.47
C ALA A 36 1.40 7.72 -6.42
N ALA A 37 0.83 8.64 -7.22
CA ALA A 37 1.25 10.04 -7.19
C ALA A 37 1.03 10.67 -5.80
N PRO A 38 1.78 11.72 -5.42
CA PRO A 38 1.55 12.43 -4.16
C PRO A 38 0.09 12.89 -4.01
N GLY A 39 -0.56 12.52 -2.91
CA GLY A 39 -1.99 12.78 -2.71
C GLY A 39 -2.44 12.59 -1.27
N ASN A 40 -3.70 12.96 -0.98
CA ASN A 40 -4.31 12.76 0.33
C ASN A 40 -4.92 11.36 0.41
N TYR A 41 -4.23 10.43 1.08
CA TYR A 41 -4.65 9.03 1.25
C TYR A 41 -5.14 8.75 2.68
N GLY A 42 -5.91 9.68 3.26
CA GLY A 42 -6.50 9.55 4.61
C GLY A 42 -5.78 10.29 5.74
N GLY A 43 -4.70 11.04 5.45
CA GLY A 43 -3.97 11.86 6.43
C GLY A 43 -4.04 13.37 6.13
N THR A 44 -3.49 14.19 7.02
CA THR A 44 -3.41 15.67 6.89
C THR A 44 -2.31 16.14 5.93
N THR A 45 -1.52 15.21 5.42
CA THR A 45 -0.30 15.45 4.66
C THR A 45 -0.27 14.51 3.47
N GLN A 46 0.21 15.02 2.34
CA GLN A 46 0.26 14.24 1.12
C GLN A 46 1.32 13.14 1.24
N THR A 47 0.95 11.93 0.84
CA THR A 47 1.84 10.76 0.81
C THR A 47 1.84 10.13 -0.57
N MET A 48 2.77 9.21 -0.80
CA MET A 48 2.78 8.33 -1.99
C MET A 48 2.45 6.92 -1.53
N LEU A 49 1.21 6.47 -1.77
CA LEU A 49 0.74 5.15 -1.38
C LEU A 49 1.36 4.07 -2.27
N PRO A 50 2.04 3.04 -1.75
CA PRO A 50 2.49 1.90 -2.55
C PRO A 50 1.31 1.21 -3.21
N LEU A 51 1.34 1.02 -4.54
CA LEU A 51 0.26 0.35 -5.28
C LEU A 51 0.18 -1.15 -4.91
N PRO A 52 -0.97 -1.82 -5.12
CA PRO A 52 -1.07 -3.25 -4.89
C PRO A 52 0.00 -4.04 -5.66
N GLY A 53 0.73 -4.89 -4.96
CA GLY A 53 1.85 -5.66 -5.53
C GLY A 53 3.19 -4.93 -5.61
N SER A 54 3.25 -3.69 -5.10
CA SER A 54 4.49 -2.91 -5.05
C SER A 54 5.62 -3.66 -4.32
N PRO A 55 6.87 -3.55 -4.80
CA PRO A 55 8.03 -4.13 -4.12
C PRO A 55 8.38 -3.43 -2.81
N THR A 56 7.75 -2.31 -2.45
CA THR A 56 7.95 -1.66 -1.16
C THR A 56 7.10 -2.28 -0.05
N ILE A 57 6.10 -3.10 -0.39
CA ILE A 57 5.21 -3.75 0.57
C ILE A 57 5.99 -4.82 1.35
N CYS A 58 5.95 -4.76 2.67
CA CYS A 58 6.66 -5.65 3.60
C CYS A 58 8.17 -5.79 3.36
N ALA A 59 8.78 -4.85 2.63
CA ALA A 59 10.20 -4.85 2.31
C ALA A 59 11.08 -4.24 3.42
N GLY A 60 10.48 -3.49 4.34
CA GLY A 60 11.17 -2.79 5.41
C GLY A 60 11.26 -3.62 6.70
N SER A 61 12.13 -3.20 7.61
CA SER A 61 12.21 -3.76 8.95
C SER A 61 11.41 -2.90 9.92
N TYR A 62 10.35 -3.46 10.51
CA TYR A 62 9.61 -2.78 11.57
C TYR A 62 10.52 -2.46 12.76
N SER A 63 11.40 -3.38 13.17
CA SER A 63 12.32 -3.18 14.31
C SER A 63 13.35 -2.07 14.11
N LEU A 64 13.63 -1.69 12.85
CA LEU A 64 14.54 -0.59 12.52
C LEU A 64 13.79 0.72 12.24
N ALA A 65 12.45 0.70 12.22
CA ALA A 65 11.63 1.89 12.05
C ALA A 65 11.55 2.67 13.37
N THR A 66 12.61 3.41 13.72
CA THR A 66 12.71 4.16 14.97
C THR A 66 12.88 5.66 14.72
N SER A 67 12.35 6.48 15.64
CA SER A 67 12.74 7.88 15.79
C SER A 67 13.75 7.97 16.93
N GLY A 68 15.04 7.95 16.60
CA GLY A 68 16.10 7.79 17.59
C GLY A 68 16.01 6.41 18.25
N THR A 69 15.81 6.37 19.57
CA THR A 69 15.67 5.12 20.35
C THR A 69 14.22 4.67 20.52
N THR A 70 13.25 5.43 20.02
CA THR A 70 11.83 5.13 20.16
C THR A 70 11.31 4.42 18.92
N GLN A 71 10.73 3.24 19.10
CA GLN A 71 10.03 2.50 18.04
C GLN A 71 8.86 3.31 17.50
N LEU A 72 8.79 3.48 16.18
CA LEU A 72 7.61 4.05 15.53
C LEU A 72 6.49 3.02 15.57
N THR A 73 5.30 3.45 15.98
CA THR A 73 4.11 2.60 16.08
C THR A 73 3.07 2.90 15.01
N THR A 74 3.15 4.06 14.36
CA THR A 74 2.22 4.47 13.31
C THR A 74 2.94 5.02 12.09
N ASP A 75 2.31 4.89 10.93
CA ASP A 75 2.71 5.54 9.69
C ASP A 75 2.44 7.06 9.75
N GLN A 76 2.75 7.76 8.68
CA GLN A 76 2.64 9.21 8.61
C GLN A 76 1.18 9.72 8.66
N ARG A 77 0.20 8.84 8.42
CA ARG A 77 -1.25 9.11 8.51
C ARG A 77 -1.80 8.85 9.91
N GLY A 78 -1.02 8.20 10.78
CA GLY A 78 -1.41 7.79 12.11
C GLY A 78 -1.99 6.37 12.18
N PHE A 79 -1.87 5.57 11.12
CA PHE A 79 -2.30 4.16 11.13
C PHE A 79 -1.21 3.24 11.64
N PRO A 80 -1.53 2.11 12.31
CA PRO A 80 -0.52 1.21 12.86
C PRO A 80 0.53 0.74 11.82
N LEU A 81 1.81 0.83 12.17
CA LEU A 81 2.93 0.33 11.35
C LEU A 81 3.04 -1.21 11.39
N ALA A 82 2.64 -1.82 12.50
CA ALA A 82 2.60 -3.26 12.65
C ALA A 82 1.43 -3.82 11.84
N SER A 83 1.63 -3.99 10.53
CA SER A 83 0.62 -4.59 9.67
C SER A 83 0.62 -6.11 9.82
N ALA A 84 -0.53 -6.67 10.21
CA ALA A 84 -0.74 -8.12 10.23
C ALA A 84 -0.54 -8.77 8.84
N SER A 85 -0.55 -7.96 7.78
CA SER A 85 -0.37 -8.38 6.39
C SER A 85 1.08 -8.77 6.07
N CYS A 86 2.06 -8.31 6.85
CA CYS A 86 3.46 -8.65 6.64
C CYS A 86 3.84 -9.92 7.41
N SER A 87 3.72 -11.08 6.76
CA SER A 87 4.04 -12.38 7.36
C SER A 87 5.51 -12.53 7.82
N ASN A 88 6.40 -11.67 7.33
CA ASN A 88 7.81 -11.59 7.73
C ASN A 88 8.05 -10.69 8.95
N GLY A 89 7.00 -10.10 9.54
CA GLY A 89 7.12 -9.11 10.62
C GLY A 89 7.75 -7.78 10.17
N GLY A 90 7.82 -7.56 8.86
CA GLY A 90 8.30 -6.33 8.25
C GLY A 90 7.28 -5.20 8.30
N ALA A 91 7.68 -4.08 7.73
CA ALA A 91 6.82 -2.93 7.45
C ALA A 91 6.98 -2.54 5.98
N ASP A 92 6.07 -1.72 5.46
CA ASP A 92 6.23 -1.16 4.13
C ASP A 92 7.33 -0.09 4.15
N VAL A 93 8.11 -0.04 3.08
CA VAL A 93 9.14 0.99 2.91
C VAL A 93 8.48 2.29 2.50
N GLY A 94 8.68 3.35 3.28
CA GLY A 94 8.19 4.69 2.98
C GLY A 94 7.36 5.29 4.11
N ALA A 95 6.53 6.28 3.77
CA ALA A 95 5.74 7.04 4.74
C ALA A 95 4.42 6.35 5.15
N VAL A 96 4.02 5.30 4.43
CA VAL A 96 2.68 4.72 4.51
C VAL A 96 2.78 3.22 4.72
N GLN A 97 2.00 2.71 5.67
CA GLN A 97 1.75 1.28 5.83
C GLN A 97 0.44 0.92 5.12
N THR A 98 0.49 0.05 4.12
CA THR A 98 -0.68 -0.37 3.35
C THR A 98 -1.58 -1.32 4.12
N ASN A 99 -2.89 -1.17 3.90
CA ASN A 99 -3.94 -2.05 4.41
C ASN A 99 -5.04 -2.22 3.35
N TYR A 100 -4.73 -2.96 2.29
CA TYR A 100 -5.59 -3.05 1.12
C TYR A 100 -6.86 -3.86 1.35
N LEU A 101 -8.01 -3.25 1.05
CA LEU A 101 -9.29 -3.90 0.80
C LEU A 101 -9.47 -4.02 -0.71
N MET A 102 -9.30 -5.25 -1.23
CA MET A 102 -9.29 -5.51 -2.66
C MET A 102 -10.70 -5.80 -3.17
N VAL A 103 -11.34 -4.82 -3.79
CA VAL A 103 -12.63 -4.97 -4.46
C VAL A 103 -12.43 -5.83 -5.70
N ASN A 104 -13.04 -7.01 -5.72
CA ASN A 104 -12.77 -8.03 -6.74
C ASN A 104 -14.01 -8.51 -7.49
N THR A 105 -15.20 -8.01 -7.14
CA THR A 105 -16.46 -8.34 -7.80
C THR A 105 -17.23 -7.08 -8.17
N THR A 106 -17.92 -7.13 -9.32
CA THR A 106 -18.89 -6.10 -9.73
C THR A 106 -20.30 -6.37 -9.18
N ALA A 107 -20.55 -7.56 -8.65
CA ALA A 107 -21.79 -7.85 -7.95
C ALA A 107 -21.76 -7.13 -6.60
N ASP A 108 -22.81 -6.38 -6.29
CA ASP A 108 -23.01 -5.75 -4.99
C ASP A 108 -23.39 -6.83 -3.97
N ASN A 109 -22.60 -6.98 -2.91
CA ASN A 109 -22.89 -7.78 -1.73
C ASN A 109 -22.82 -6.88 -0.47
N SER A 110 -23.37 -7.37 0.62
CA SER A 110 -23.43 -6.64 1.89
C SER A 110 -23.18 -7.59 3.06
N ASP A 111 -22.18 -8.44 2.92
CA ASP A 111 -21.76 -9.37 3.97
C ASP A 111 -20.81 -8.69 4.98
N ALA A 112 -20.47 -7.42 4.73
CA ALA A 112 -19.62 -6.60 5.58
C ALA A 112 -18.20 -7.16 5.76
N SER A 113 -17.72 -7.99 4.82
CA SER A 113 -16.40 -8.62 4.91
C SER A 113 -15.77 -8.85 3.54
N CYS A 114 -14.57 -8.31 3.32
CA CYS A 114 -13.74 -8.64 2.17
C CYS A 114 -13.00 -9.95 2.41
N GLY A 115 -13.71 -11.06 2.15
CA GLY A 115 -13.18 -12.42 2.12
C GLY A 115 -12.79 -12.85 0.71
N ALA A 116 -13.38 -13.95 0.23
CA ALA A 116 -13.14 -14.45 -1.14
C ALA A 116 -13.73 -13.52 -2.21
N THR A 117 -14.88 -12.92 -1.92
CA THR A 117 -15.55 -11.89 -2.73
C THR A 117 -15.68 -10.62 -1.92
N CYS A 118 -15.38 -9.48 -2.52
CA CYS A 118 -15.41 -8.17 -1.88
C CYS A 118 -15.99 -7.17 -2.88
N SER A 119 -17.23 -6.72 -2.67
CA SER A 119 -17.76 -5.59 -3.41
C SER A 119 -17.25 -4.28 -2.80
N LEU A 120 -17.48 -3.17 -3.51
CA LEU A 120 -17.22 -1.85 -2.97
C LEU A 120 -18.00 -1.59 -1.67
N ARG A 121 -19.22 -2.12 -1.53
CA ARG A 121 -20.03 -1.92 -0.34
C ARG A 121 -19.45 -2.66 0.87
N ASP A 122 -18.99 -3.90 0.70
CA ASP A 122 -18.34 -4.63 1.81
C ASP A 122 -17.03 -3.98 2.21
N ALA A 123 -16.22 -3.54 1.23
CA ALA A 123 -14.97 -2.85 1.50
C ALA A 123 -15.22 -1.58 2.33
N ILE A 124 -16.26 -0.80 1.99
CA ILE A 124 -16.63 0.39 2.77
C ILE A 124 -17.06 -0.01 4.19
N GLN A 125 -17.95 -0.99 4.32
CA GLN A 125 -18.43 -1.43 5.64
C GLN A 125 -17.29 -1.95 6.53
N GLN A 126 -16.34 -2.69 5.95
CA GLN A 126 -15.18 -3.18 6.68
C GLN A 126 -14.22 -2.05 7.06
N ALA A 127 -13.95 -1.10 6.16
CA ALA A 127 -13.11 0.06 6.46
C ALA A 127 -13.68 0.90 7.60
N GLU A 128 -15.00 1.15 7.58
CA GLU A 128 -15.70 1.86 8.66
C GLU A 128 -15.59 1.11 10.00
N SER A 129 -15.78 -0.21 9.99
CA SER A 129 -15.65 -1.02 11.20
C SER A 129 -14.22 -1.08 11.72
N ALA A 130 -13.21 -1.06 10.84
CA ALA A 130 -11.80 -1.10 11.22
C ALA A 130 -11.21 0.29 11.53
N GLY A 131 -11.90 1.36 11.13
CA GLY A 131 -11.39 2.74 11.19
C GLY A 131 -10.24 3.04 10.21
N THR A 132 -9.99 2.15 9.25
CA THR A 132 -8.90 2.26 8.28
C THR A 132 -9.14 1.33 7.08
N GLY A 133 -8.59 1.67 5.91
CA GLY A 133 -8.64 0.83 4.72
C GLY A 133 -8.14 1.57 3.48
N ASP A 134 -7.23 0.94 2.75
CA ASP A 134 -6.79 1.40 1.43
C ASP A 134 -7.61 0.66 0.36
N PHE A 135 -8.36 1.37 -0.46
CA PHE A 135 -9.20 0.73 -1.49
C PHE A 135 -8.40 0.46 -2.76
N ALA A 136 -8.48 -0.78 -3.25
CA ALA A 136 -7.95 -1.16 -4.56
C ALA A 136 -8.99 -1.99 -5.32
N PHE A 137 -8.88 -1.98 -6.66
CA PHE A 137 -9.78 -2.71 -7.54
C PHE A 137 -9.01 -3.75 -8.33
N ALA A 138 -9.52 -4.98 -8.36
CA ALA A 138 -9.07 -5.98 -9.29
C ALA A 138 -9.37 -5.53 -10.72
N SER A 139 -8.47 -5.85 -11.65
CA SER A 139 -8.70 -5.60 -13.08
C SER A 139 -9.94 -6.31 -13.62
N SER A 140 -10.40 -7.37 -12.95
CA SER A 140 -11.66 -8.08 -13.23
C SER A 140 -12.92 -7.37 -12.71
N ALA A 141 -12.78 -6.44 -11.76
CA ALA A 141 -13.89 -5.76 -11.10
C ALA A 141 -14.28 -4.45 -11.79
N VAL A 142 -14.23 -4.40 -13.12
CA VAL A 142 -14.58 -3.22 -13.92
C VAL A 142 -15.98 -3.39 -14.50
N GLY A 143 -16.94 -2.66 -13.94
CA GLY A 143 -18.29 -2.59 -14.48
C GLY A 143 -18.45 -1.42 -15.47
N THR A 144 -19.19 -1.64 -16.55
CA THR A 144 -19.66 -0.52 -17.39
C THR A 144 -20.84 0.14 -16.70
N ILE A 145 -20.84 1.47 -16.54
CA ILE A 145 -22.07 2.20 -16.15
C ILE A 145 -22.90 2.34 -17.44
N PRO A 146 -24.01 1.59 -17.62
CA PRO A 146 -24.88 1.85 -18.76
C PRO A 146 -25.51 3.23 -18.59
N SER A 147 -25.61 4.01 -19.67
CA SER A 147 -26.19 5.36 -19.69
C SER A 147 -27.68 5.46 -19.30
N ALA A 148 -28.26 4.41 -18.70
CA ALA A 148 -29.66 4.32 -18.32
C ALA A 148 -29.84 4.29 -16.79
N VAL A 149 -29.23 5.23 -16.06
CA VAL A 149 -29.77 5.60 -14.74
C VAL A 149 -31.03 6.41 -15.00
N ARG A 150 -32.18 5.72 -15.13
CA ARG A 150 -33.48 6.40 -15.12
C ARG A 150 -33.66 7.01 -13.74
N CYS A 151 -33.53 8.32 -13.64
CA CYS A 151 -34.02 9.08 -12.50
C CYS A 151 -35.53 8.79 -12.38
N ARG A 152 -35.93 7.94 -11.43
CA ARG A 152 -37.34 7.77 -11.11
C ARG A 152 -37.74 9.02 -10.33
N ARG A 153 -38.37 9.96 -11.03
CA ARG A 153 -39.02 11.10 -10.42
C ARG A 153 -40.01 10.56 -9.38
N ILE A 154 -39.78 10.91 -8.12
CA ILE A 154 -40.72 10.68 -7.02
C ILE A 154 -41.92 11.60 -7.23
#